data_AF-A0A931A321-F1
#
_entry.id   AF-A0A931A321-F1
#
_cell.length_a   1.000
_cell.length_b   1.000
_cell.length_c   1.000
_cell.angle_alpha   90.00
_cell.angle_beta   90.00
_cell.angle_gamma   90.00
#
_symmetry.space_group_name_H-M   'P 1'
#
loop_
_entity.id
_entity.type
_entity.pdbx_description
1 polymer ?
#
loop_
_entity_poly.entity_id
_entity_poly.type
_entity_poly.pdbx_seq_one_letter_code
_entity_poly.pdbx_strand_id
1 'polypeptide(L)'
;MNRRWPAAALTMVISAATLVATAQPAAAALGTADFLKVSGSVLKKDSGAGATINLRGTNLGGWLTQEDWMSPLGEFALDRTGWTATASAGDAALALDGDDATRWTTSVPMNGGEWLRLDLGAMSRFDRVAVNHTEFAGDFPRGFKVDVSTDDSAWTTVFTGAGSGTGTVTTAGFSPVTARYVRVRQTGSAAGVWWSVGEVNVFNGAGSFDRTQWTASAPGGTASAVIDGDLGTRWTTGAGQVPGQWVQLDLGARMTINNVSLDTDRHVDETSNSPNDYPRGYTVQLSDDGSAWTQVAAGAGTYKATNISFPAASGRNAATRWNTGAAQTPGQWYQIDLGTPRTIAQVTVQTPATADQDYPRGFRLELSTDGGTWTTAATGIGFGWKRPIAVTPQTARFVRITQTGTAVQWWSIDEVTMYSSY
;
A
#
# COMPACT_ATOMS: atom_id res chain seq x y z
N MET A 1 -51.85 54.96 -48.84
CA MET A 1 -50.45 54.86 -49.34
C MET A 1 -49.73 53.79 -48.53
N ASN A 2 -49.55 52.62 -49.14
CA ASN A 2 -48.95 51.44 -48.54
C ASN A 2 -47.44 51.61 -48.42
N ARG A 3 -46.88 51.51 -47.21
CA ARG A 3 -45.43 51.30 -47.01
C ARG A 3 -45.22 49.96 -46.31
N ARG A 4 -44.90 48.97 -47.15
CA ARG A 4 -44.40 47.65 -46.76
C ARG A 4 -42.96 47.80 -46.25
N TRP A 5 -42.66 47.16 -45.13
CA TRP A 5 -41.31 47.03 -44.60
C TRP A 5 -40.58 45.92 -45.38
N PRO A 6 -39.30 46.09 -45.78
CA PRO A 6 -38.56 45.01 -46.41
C PRO A 6 -38.04 44.06 -45.33
N ALA A 7 -38.30 42.76 -45.54
CA ALA A 7 -37.66 41.68 -44.78
C ALA A 7 -36.18 41.62 -45.18
N ALA A 8 -35.28 41.75 -44.21
CA ALA A 8 -33.86 41.46 -44.40
C ALA A 8 -33.67 39.95 -44.46
N ALA A 9 -33.26 39.44 -45.63
CA ALA A 9 -32.83 38.06 -45.78
C ALA A 9 -31.42 37.91 -45.20
N LEU A 10 -31.30 37.19 -44.08
CA LEU A 10 -30.01 36.80 -43.50
C LEU A 10 -29.50 35.59 -44.29
N THR A 11 -28.54 35.81 -45.18
CA THR A 11 -27.87 34.72 -45.92
C THR A 11 -26.88 34.03 -44.98
N MET A 12 -27.26 32.90 -44.39
CA MET A 12 -26.31 32.00 -43.73
C MET A 12 -25.48 31.28 -44.81
N VAL A 13 -24.22 31.69 -44.95
CA VAL A 13 -23.22 30.93 -45.70
C VAL A 13 -22.76 29.77 -44.80
N ILE A 14 -23.24 28.56 -45.07
CA ILE A 14 -22.71 27.35 -44.45
C ILE A 14 -21.43 27.00 -45.22
N SER A 15 -20.27 27.33 -44.64
CA SER A 15 -18.98 26.84 -45.10
C SER A 15 -18.88 25.35 -44.75
N ALA A 16 -19.15 24.48 -45.72
CA ALA A 16 -18.85 23.06 -45.59
C ALA A 16 -17.33 22.85 -45.59
N ALA A 17 -16.72 22.83 -44.41
CA ALA A 17 -15.36 22.35 -44.24
C ALA A 17 -15.38 20.83 -44.45
N THR A 18 -14.95 20.37 -45.62
CA THR A 18 -14.63 18.97 -45.86
C THR A 18 -13.48 18.57 -44.95
N LEU A 19 -13.77 17.84 -43.87
CA LEU A 19 -12.75 17.07 -43.16
C LEU A 19 -12.24 15.99 -44.13
N VAL A 20 -11.14 16.28 -44.82
CA VAL A 20 -10.33 15.23 -45.42
C VAL A 20 -9.56 14.60 -44.26
N ALA A 21 -10.11 13.51 -43.72
CA ALA A 21 -9.33 12.60 -42.90
C ALA A 21 -8.22 12.05 -43.79
N THR A 22 -6.98 12.50 -43.56
CA THR A 22 -5.81 11.87 -44.16
C THR A 22 -5.69 10.50 -43.53
N ALA A 23 -6.11 9.46 -44.26
CA ALA A 23 -5.88 8.09 -43.84
C ALA A 23 -4.37 7.92 -43.66
N GLN A 24 -3.94 7.60 -42.44
CA GLN A 24 -2.56 7.28 -42.15
C GLN A 24 -2.18 6.05 -43.00
N PRO A 25 -1.06 6.07 -43.74
CA PRO A 25 -0.68 4.92 -44.55
C PRO A 25 -0.56 3.68 -43.66
N ALA A 26 -1.07 2.55 -44.15
CA ALA A 26 -0.97 1.28 -43.44
C ALA A 26 0.51 0.98 -43.13
N ALA A 27 0.80 0.53 -41.91
CA ALA A 27 2.13 0.09 -41.54
C ALA A 27 2.60 -1.02 -42.49
N ALA A 28 3.89 -1.05 -42.82
CA ALA A 28 4.47 -2.09 -43.65
C ALA A 28 4.20 -3.48 -43.03
N ALA A 29 3.93 -4.47 -43.88
CA ALA A 29 3.72 -5.85 -43.43
C ALA A 29 5.00 -6.39 -42.77
N LEU A 30 4.84 -7.09 -41.64
CA LEU A 30 5.96 -7.70 -40.93
C LEU A 30 6.62 -8.77 -41.82
N GLY A 31 7.93 -8.66 -42.01
CA GLY A 31 8.77 -9.61 -42.73
C GLY A 31 9.53 -10.55 -41.79
N THR A 32 10.24 -11.51 -42.36
CA THR A 32 11.06 -12.47 -41.60
C THR A 32 12.18 -11.82 -40.79
N ALA A 33 12.64 -10.64 -41.20
CA ALA A 33 13.62 -9.82 -40.50
C ALA A 33 13.09 -9.27 -39.16
N ASP A 34 11.77 -9.09 -39.04
CA ASP A 34 11.14 -8.50 -37.86
C ASP A 34 10.95 -9.48 -36.70
N PHE A 35 11.12 -10.79 -36.96
CA PHE A 35 10.92 -11.83 -35.96
C PHE A 35 12.21 -12.19 -35.22
N LEU A 36 12.08 -12.34 -33.91
CA LEU A 36 13.14 -12.88 -33.06
C LEU A 36 13.06 -14.40 -33.02
N LYS A 37 14.21 -15.09 -32.96
CA LYS A 37 14.25 -16.54 -32.76
C LYS A 37 15.40 -16.93 -31.83
N VAL A 38 15.15 -17.97 -31.06
CA VAL A 38 16.16 -18.60 -30.21
C VAL A 38 17.12 -19.41 -31.07
N SER A 39 18.42 -19.22 -30.86
CA SER A 39 19.51 -19.97 -31.47
C SER A 39 20.47 -20.40 -30.35
N GLY A 40 20.34 -21.65 -29.90
CA GLY A 40 21.00 -22.11 -28.69
C GLY A 40 20.42 -21.44 -27.44
N SER A 41 21.27 -20.86 -26.59
CA SER A 41 20.87 -20.16 -25.36
C SER A 41 20.62 -18.66 -25.53
N VAL A 42 20.64 -18.14 -26.76
CA VAL A 42 20.52 -16.70 -27.04
C VAL A 42 19.37 -16.38 -28.01
N LEU A 43 18.80 -15.19 -27.86
CA LEU A 43 17.82 -14.63 -28.78
C LEU A 43 18.53 -13.82 -29.87
N LYS A 44 18.11 -13.98 -31.13
CA LYS A 44 18.68 -13.27 -32.29
C LYS A 44 17.60 -12.65 -33.17
N LYS A 45 17.95 -11.54 -33.85
CA LYS A 45 17.15 -10.92 -34.93
C LYS A 45 17.03 -11.85 -36.14
N ASP A 46 16.25 -11.43 -37.14
CA ASP A 46 16.15 -12.06 -38.46
C ASP A 46 15.87 -13.56 -38.39
N SER A 47 14.90 -13.94 -37.55
CA SER A 47 14.50 -15.32 -37.32
C SER A 47 15.69 -16.23 -36.93
N GLY A 48 16.63 -15.70 -36.15
CA GLY A 48 17.72 -16.49 -35.56
C GLY A 48 19.06 -16.37 -36.29
N ALA A 49 19.09 -15.69 -37.43
CA ALA A 49 20.31 -15.49 -38.23
C ALA A 49 21.02 -14.16 -37.95
N GLY A 50 20.33 -13.21 -37.32
CA GLY A 50 20.82 -11.86 -37.08
C GLY A 50 21.62 -11.71 -35.79
N ALA A 51 21.88 -10.45 -35.41
CA ALA A 51 22.60 -10.12 -34.18
C ALA A 51 21.88 -10.63 -32.93
N THR A 52 22.66 -11.02 -31.91
CA THR A 52 22.13 -11.36 -30.59
C THR A 52 21.45 -10.15 -29.98
N ILE A 53 20.27 -10.36 -29.40
CA ILE A 53 19.54 -9.35 -28.64
C ILE A 53 19.49 -9.78 -27.19
N ASN A 54 19.89 -8.85 -26.33
CA ASN A 54 19.58 -8.93 -24.91
C ASN A 54 18.29 -8.16 -24.67
N LEU A 55 17.25 -8.85 -24.22
CA LEU A 55 16.02 -8.19 -23.80
C LEU A 55 16.35 -7.38 -22.53
N ARG A 56 16.22 -6.06 -22.61
CA ARG A 56 16.36 -5.17 -21.46
C ARG A 56 14.99 -4.54 -21.20
N GLY A 57 14.25 -5.15 -20.28
CA GLY A 57 12.91 -4.77 -19.85
C GLY A 57 12.46 -5.72 -18.74
N THR A 58 11.57 -5.25 -17.87
CA THR A 58 11.01 -6.07 -16.79
C THR A 58 10.32 -7.28 -17.38
N ASN A 59 10.92 -8.46 -17.20
CA ASN A 59 10.26 -9.72 -17.54
C ASN A 59 9.15 -9.98 -16.51
N LEU A 60 7.99 -9.34 -16.66
CA LEU A 60 6.73 -9.74 -15.99
C LEU A 60 6.13 -10.97 -16.69
N GLY A 61 6.98 -11.96 -16.96
CA GLY A 61 6.67 -13.12 -17.79
C GLY A 61 7.37 -14.40 -17.32
N GLY A 62 7.86 -14.44 -16.08
CA GLY A 62 8.28 -15.68 -15.46
C GLY A 62 7.06 -16.50 -15.08
N TRP A 63 6.90 -17.66 -15.72
CA TRP A 63 6.19 -18.80 -15.14
C TRP A 63 6.69 -18.99 -13.70
N LEU A 64 5.75 -19.01 -12.74
CA LEU A 64 5.94 -19.02 -11.28
C LEU A 64 6.30 -17.67 -10.61
N THR A 65 5.24 -17.02 -10.14
CA THR A 65 5.16 -16.21 -8.91
C THR A 65 5.53 -16.99 -7.62
N GLN A 66 6.37 -18.02 -7.72
CA GLN A 66 6.99 -18.73 -6.58
C GLN A 66 8.52 -18.49 -6.51
N GLU A 67 9.10 -17.80 -7.48
CA GLU A 67 10.51 -17.47 -7.49
C GLU A 67 10.66 -15.99 -7.10
N ASP A 68 10.59 -15.71 -5.78
CA ASP A 68 10.66 -14.36 -5.14
C ASP A 68 11.84 -13.49 -5.59
N TRP A 69 12.82 -14.09 -6.26
CA TRP A 69 14.06 -13.49 -6.72
C TRP A 69 14.03 -13.04 -8.20
N MET A 70 13.00 -13.36 -8.99
CA MET A 70 12.94 -13.02 -10.42
C MET A 70 11.99 -11.86 -10.79
N SER A 71 11.29 -11.28 -9.81
CA SER A 71 10.54 -10.04 -10.00
C SER A 71 11.31 -8.89 -9.32
N PRO A 72 11.68 -7.82 -10.03
CA PRO A 72 12.24 -6.63 -9.38
C PRO A 72 11.20 -5.90 -8.51
N LEU A 73 9.93 -6.30 -8.62
CA LEU A 73 8.83 -5.96 -7.72
C LEU A 73 8.23 -7.22 -7.11
N GLY A 74 9.08 -8.13 -6.61
CA GLY A 74 8.63 -9.26 -5.80
C GLY A 74 7.56 -8.76 -4.85
N GLU A 75 6.40 -9.42 -4.84
CA GLU A 75 5.20 -9.02 -4.11
C GLU A 75 5.66 -8.42 -2.76
N PHE A 76 5.28 -7.18 -2.47
CA PHE A 76 5.65 -6.42 -1.26
C PHE A 76 6.99 -5.65 -1.25
N ALA A 77 7.82 -5.65 -2.30
CA ALA A 77 8.98 -4.75 -2.39
C ALA A 77 8.55 -3.28 -2.59
N LEU A 78 9.18 -2.35 -1.87
CA LEU A 78 8.94 -0.93 -2.04
C LEU A 78 9.58 -0.42 -3.34
N ASP A 79 8.90 0.52 -4.01
CA ASP A 79 9.45 1.23 -5.16
C ASP A 79 10.68 2.07 -4.74
N ARG A 80 11.80 1.85 -5.44
CA ARG A 80 13.09 2.50 -5.19
C ARG A 80 13.22 3.85 -5.89
N THR A 81 12.21 4.27 -6.64
CA THR A 81 12.22 5.56 -7.32
C THR A 81 12.46 6.70 -6.33
N GLY A 82 13.52 7.48 -6.56
CA GLY A 82 13.92 8.61 -5.71
C GLY A 82 14.72 8.22 -4.46
N TRP A 83 15.04 6.94 -4.25
CA TRP A 83 15.94 6.53 -3.19
C TRP A 83 17.37 6.98 -3.47
N THR A 84 18.13 7.21 -2.41
CA THR A 84 19.57 7.41 -2.51
C THR A 84 20.30 6.52 -1.51
N ALA A 85 21.53 6.12 -1.85
CA ALA A 85 22.36 5.29 -0.99
C ALA A 85 23.68 5.98 -0.65
N THR A 86 24.17 5.69 0.55
CA THR A 86 25.49 6.10 1.06
C THR A 86 26.09 4.92 1.81
N ALA A 87 27.41 4.82 1.88
CA ALA A 87 28.07 3.69 2.51
C ALA A 87 29.40 4.08 3.15
N SER A 88 29.95 3.17 3.96
CA SER A 88 31.28 3.31 4.57
C SER A 88 32.44 3.26 3.56
N ALA A 89 32.20 2.77 2.34
CA ALA A 89 33.18 2.61 1.28
C ALA A 89 32.47 2.50 -0.09
N GLY A 90 33.23 2.46 -1.18
CA GLY A 90 32.71 2.13 -2.51
C GLY A 90 31.63 3.06 -3.05
N ASP A 91 31.02 2.65 -4.18
CA ASP A 91 29.88 3.35 -4.78
C ASP A 91 28.58 2.69 -4.33
N ALA A 92 27.85 3.36 -3.44
CA ALA A 92 26.62 2.85 -2.85
C ALA A 92 25.44 2.82 -3.84
N ALA A 93 25.50 3.59 -4.94
CA ALA A 93 24.43 3.62 -5.93
C ALA A 93 24.29 2.29 -6.67
N LEU A 94 25.38 1.54 -6.78
CA LEU A 94 25.44 0.19 -7.36
C LEU A 94 24.72 -0.88 -6.52
N ALA A 95 24.17 -0.51 -5.36
CA ALA A 95 23.30 -1.40 -4.58
C ALA A 95 21.80 -1.12 -4.84
N LEU A 96 21.49 -0.16 -5.72
CA LEU A 96 20.14 0.31 -6.03
C LEU A 96 19.90 0.45 -7.54
N ASP A 97 20.77 -0.07 -8.41
CA ASP A 97 20.71 0.18 -9.85
C ASP A 97 19.85 -0.84 -10.62
N GLY A 98 19.45 -1.93 -9.96
CA GLY A 98 18.61 -2.97 -10.55
C GLY A 98 19.38 -3.96 -11.44
N ASP A 99 20.71 -3.97 -11.36
CA ASP A 99 21.57 -4.88 -12.11
C ASP A 99 22.32 -5.82 -11.16
N ASP A 100 21.87 -7.07 -11.03
CA ASP A 100 22.53 -8.05 -10.15
C ASP A 100 24.00 -8.35 -10.54
N ALA A 101 24.46 -7.94 -11.73
CA ALA A 101 25.84 -8.06 -12.16
C ALA A 101 26.76 -6.93 -11.66
N THR A 102 26.20 -5.79 -11.23
CA THR A 102 26.95 -4.71 -10.57
C THR A 102 26.88 -4.90 -9.05
N ARG A 103 27.73 -4.19 -8.30
CA ARG A 103 27.71 -4.26 -6.83
C ARG A 103 28.29 -3.03 -6.17
N TRP A 104 27.72 -2.72 -5.02
CA TRP A 104 28.47 -2.09 -3.96
C TRP A 104 29.41 -3.11 -3.29
N THR A 105 30.65 -2.73 -2.98
CA THR A 105 31.60 -3.59 -2.27
C THR A 105 32.56 -2.79 -1.40
N THR A 106 32.93 -3.36 -0.25
CA THR A 106 33.91 -2.75 0.66
C THR A 106 35.32 -2.70 0.05
N SER A 107 35.65 -3.60 -0.89
CA SER A 107 37.00 -3.78 -1.48
C SER A 107 38.13 -4.02 -0.46
N VAL A 108 37.77 -4.26 0.80
CA VAL A 108 38.67 -4.54 1.92
C VAL A 108 38.08 -5.66 2.77
N PRO A 109 38.91 -6.47 3.45
CA PRO A 109 38.44 -7.52 4.35
C PRO A 109 37.51 -6.96 5.43
N MET A 110 36.36 -7.62 5.62
CA MET A 110 35.36 -7.16 6.58
C MET A 110 35.87 -7.27 8.04
N ASN A 111 35.67 -6.22 8.82
CA ASN A 111 36.15 -6.14 10.21
C ASN A 111 35.07 -5.78 11.24
N GLY A 112 33.82 -5.56 10.84
CA GLY A 112 32.70 -5.36 11.78
C GLY A 112 32.28 -3.90 11.95
N GLY A 113 32.63 -3.03 11.00
CA GLY A 113 32.30 -1.60 11.03
C GLY A 113 31.66 -1.07 9.74
N GLU A 114 31.54 -1.91 8.72
CA GLU A 114 31.08 -1.53 7.40
C GLU A 114 29.56 -1.35 7.38
N TRP A 115 29.08 -0.37 6.60
CA TRP A 115 27.66 -0.05 6.54
C TRP A 115 27.21 0.45 5.17
N LEU A 116 25.94 0.18 4.86
CA LEU A 116 25.21 0.69 3.72
C LEU A 116 23.89 1.31 4.22
N ARG A 117 23.63 2.55 3.85
CA ARG A 117 22.48 3.36 4.29
C ARG A 117 21.67 3.80 3.08
N LEU A 118 20.35 3.68 3.20
CA LEU A 118 19.35 4.15 2.25
C LEU A 118 18.59 5.34 2.83
N ASP A 119 18.37 6.38 2.03
CA ASP A 119 17.28 7.33 2.18
C ASP A 119 16.16 6.92 1.24
N LEU A 120 15.00 6.53 1.80
CA LEU A 120 13.83 6.08 1.03
C LEU A 120 13.07 7.25 0.38
N GLY A 121 13.51 8.49 0.58
CA GLY A 121 12.88 9.72 0.06
C GLY A 121 11.63 10.18 0.83
N ALA A 122 10.95 9.26 1.52
CA ALA A 122 9.78 9.52 2.35
C ALA A 122 9.71 8.56 3.55
N MET A 123 8.85 8.89 4.52
CA MET A 123 8.50 7.98 5.61
C MET A 123 7.72 6.78 5.04
N SER A 124 8.31 5.60 5.16
CA SER A 124 7.79 4.36 4.58
C SER A 124 7.57 3.32 5.68
N ARG A 125 6.50 2.55 5.58
CA ARG A 125 6.25 1.40 6.46
C ARG A 125 6.81 0.13 5.82
N PHE A 126 7.59 -0.63 6.57
CA PHE A 126 8.22 -1.85 6.11
C PHE A 126 8.57 -2.76 7.29
N ASP A 127 8.89 -4.02 7.00
CA ASP A 127 9.14 -5.06 8.01
C ASP A 127 10.26 -6.03 7.60
N ARG A 128 10.80 -5.88 6.39
CA ARG A 128 11.87 -6.74 5.90
C ARG A 128 12.86 -5.97 5.03
N VAL A 129 14.14 -6.28 5.18
CA VAL A 129 15.22 -5.82 4.31
C VAL A 129 15.93 -7.04 3.75
N ALA A 130 16.22 -7.05 2.45
CA ALA A 130 17.02 -8.09 1.80
C ALA A 130 18.22 -7.47 1.10
N VAL A 131 19.38 -8.11 1.22
CA VAL A 131 20.60 -7.76 0.48
C VAL A 131 21.00 -8.94 -0.41
N ASN A 132 20.97 -8.73 -1.72
CA ASN A 132 21.34 -9.70 -2.74
C ASN A 132 22.86 -9.74 -2.89
N HIS A 133 23.42 -10.94 -2.89
CA HIS A 133 24.84 -11.21 -3.14
C HIS A 133 25.03 -12.44 -4.05
N THR A 134 24.04 -12.74 -4.89
CA THR A 134 23.98 -13.94 -5.76
C THR A 134 25.22 -14.08 -6.64
N GLU A 135 25.59 -13.02 -7.36
CA GLU A 135 26.76 -13.01 -8.26
C GLU A 135 28.10 -12.84 -7.52
N PHE A 136 28.07 -12.71 -6.18
CA PHE A 136 29.23 -12.38 -5.34
C PHE A 136 29.38 -13.39 -4.19
N ALA A 137 29.43 -14.67 -4.56
CA ALA A 137 29.51 -15.78 -3.62
C ALA A 137 30.63 -15.59 -2.59
N GLY A 138 30.29 -15.72 -1.31
CA GLY A 138 31.20 -15.57 -0.17
C GLY A 138 31.21 -14.16 0.45
N ASP A 139 30.83 -13.13 -0.30
CA ASP A 139 30.87 -11.72 0.12
C ASP A 139 29.60 -11.27 0.87
N PHE A 140 29.08 -12.11 1.76
CA PHE A 140 27.89 -11.82 2.58
C PHE A 140 28.27 -11.31 3.98
N PRO A 141 27.38 -10.57 4.68
CA PRO A 141 27.71 -10.09 6.01
C PRO A 141 27.74 -11.24 7.03
N ARG A 142 28.87 -11.42 7.73
CA ARG A 142 29.03 -12.51 8.74
C ARG A 142 28.22 -12.32 10.01
N GLY A 143 28.02 -11.07 10.40
CA GLY A 143 27.04 -10.63 11.38
C GLY A 143 26.47 -9.33 10.85
N PHE A 144 25.22 -9.01 11.13
CA PHE A 144 24.67 -7.73 10.75
C PHE A 144 23.52 -7.25 11.63
N LYS A 145 23.31 -5.94 11.57
CA LYS A 145 22.19 -5.22 12.16
C LYS A 145 21.46 -4.42 11.10
N VAL A 146 20.15 -4.28 11.28
CA VAL A 146 19.36 -3.28 10.57
C VAL A 146 18.97 -2.21 11.57
N ASP A 147 19.38 -0.98 11.31
CA ASP A 147 18.91 0.19 12.03
C ASP A 147 17.96 1.01 11.15
N VAL A 148 17.01 1.68 11.77
CA VAL A 148 16.08 2.59 11.09
C VAL A 148 16.07 3.95 11.78
N SER A 149 15.76 5.01 11.02
CA SER A 149 15.65 6.38 11.53
C SER A 149 14.57 7.17 10.78
N THR A 150 13.95 8.11 11.48
CA THR A 150 13.03 9.10 10.88
C THR A 150 13.72 10.40 10.50
N ASP A 151 14.89 10.68 11.08
CA ASP A 151 15.58 11.99 11.01
C ASP A 151 17.07 11.91 10.65
N ASP A 152 17.58 10.71 10.38
CA ASP A 152 18.98 10.40 10.04
C ASP A 152 20.00 10.61 11.18
N SER A 153 19.54 11.01 12.36
CA SER A 153 20.38 11.33 13.52
C SER A 153 20.19 10.32 14.66
N ALA A 154 18.95 9.99 14.99
CA ALA A 154 18.59 9.01 16.00
C ALA A 154 18.26 7.67 15.33
N TRP A 155 18.97 6.61 15.72
CA TRP A 155 18.89 5.30 15.09
C TRP A 155 18.40 4.24 16.07
N THR A 156 17.43 3.43 15.65
CA THR A 156 16.91 2.29 16.40
C THR A 156 17.25 1.00 15.67
N THR A 157 17.92 0.06 16.35
CA THR A 157 18.15 -1.28 15.80
C THR A 157 16.86 -2.09 15.84
N VAL A 158 16.39 -2.56 14.68
CA VAL A 158 15.17 -3.37 14.53
C VAL A 158 15.47 -4.85 14.28
N PHE A 159 16.70 -5.16 13.86
CA PHE A 159 17.15 -6.54 13.64
C PHE A 159 18.62 -6.72 14.03
N THR A 160 18.95 -7.90 14.55
CA THR A 160 20.34 -8.37 14.75
C THR A 160 20.39 -9.84 14.37
N GLY A 161 21.35 -10.21 13.52
CA GLY A 161 21.50 -11.58 13.04
C GLY A 161 22.82 -11.81 12.31
N ALA A 162 22.88 -12.88 11.52
CA ALA A 162 24.03 -13.25 10.72
C ALA A 162 23.57 -13.68 9.32
N GLY A 163 24.37 -13.37 8.30
CA GLY A 163 24.15 -13.92 6.96
C GLY A 163 24.58 -15.38 6.89
N SER A 164 23.97 -16.12 5.96
CA SER A 164 24.35 -17.51 5.67
C SER A 164 25.23 -17.57 4.43
N GLY A 165 26.29 -18.39 4.48
CA GLY A 165 27.14 -18.65 3.31
C GLY A 165 26.58 -19.69 2.33
N THR A 166 25.41 -20.26 2.62
CA THR A 166 24.72 -21.20 1.73
C THR A 166 23.59 -20.55 0.94
N GLY A 167 23.24 -19.30 1.27
CA GLY A 167 22.23 -18.51 0.57
C GLY A 167 22.87 -17.54 -0.41
N THR A 168 22.07 -17.02 -1.33
CA THR A 168 22.45 -15.97 -2.29
C THR A 168 21.87 -14.60 -1.94
N VAL A 169 20.92 -14.58 -0.98
CA VAL A 169 20.28 -13.38 -0.44
C VAL A 169 20.30 -13.46 1.08
N THR A 170 20.71 -12.38 1.74
CA THR A 170 20.61 -12.25 3.20
C THR A 170 19.40 -11.41 3.53
N THR A 171 18.49 -11.94 4.35
CA THR A 171 17.23 -11.28 4.72
C THR A 171 17.19 -10.98 6.22
N ALA A 172 16.56 -9.86 6.56
CA ALA A 172 16.24 -9.47 7.92
C ALA A 172 14.75 -9.13 7.99
N GLY A 173 13.96 -9.99 8.64
CA GLY A 173 12.57 -9.71 9.00
C GLY A 173 12.45 -9.24 10.44
N PHE A 174 11.58 -8.27 10.69
CA PHE A 174 11.37 -7.65 12.00
C PHE A 174 9.92 -7.18 12.14
N SER A 175 9.51 -6.74 13.35
CA SER A 175 8.18 -6.16 13.53
C SER A 175 8.04 -4.88 12.68
N PRO A 176 6.88 -4.61 12.06
CA PRO A 176 6.74 -3.49 11.13
C PRO A 176 7.06 -2.15 11.78
N VAL A 177 7.81 -1.31 11.07
CA VAL A 177 8.20 0.03 11.49
C VAL A 177 7.89 1.05 10.41
N THR A 178 7.77 2.32 10.80
CA THR A 178 7.71 3.45 9.88
C THR A 178 8.98 4.28 10.03
N ALA A 179 9.76 4.39 8.97
CA ALA A 179 11.02 5.14 8.95
C ALA A 179 11.34 5.66 7.55
N ARG A 180 12.24 6.65 7.46
CA ARG A 180 12.74 7.20 6.18
C ARG A 180 14.11 6.66 5.83
N TYR A 181 14.93 6.37 6.83
CA TYR A 181 16.29 5.92 6.64
C TYR A 181 16.46 4.49 7.14
N VAL A 182 17.18 3.68 6.36
CA VAL A 182 17.52 2.30 6.69
C VAL A 182 19.03 2.16 6.62
N ARG A 183 19.65 1.54 7.61
CA ARG A 183 21.08 1.25 7.60
C ARG A 183 21.34 -0.21 7.93
N VAL A 184 21.98 -0.92 7.00
CA VAL A 184 22.50 -2.26 7.22
C VAL A 184 23.96 -2.12 7.65
N ARG A 185 24.29 -2.63 8.84
CA ARG A 185 25.66 -2.64 9.37
C ARG A 185 26.15 -4.06 9.47
N GLN A 186 27.26 -4.36 8.81
CA GLN A 186 27.98 -5.60 9.02
C GLN A 186 28.73 -5.49 10.36
N THR A 187 28.69 -6.54 11.18
CA THR A 187 29.24 -6.57 12.55
C THR A 187 30.14 -7.78 12.83
N GLY A 188 30.35 -8.64 11.83
CA GLY A 188 31.23 -9.81 11.96
C GLY A 188 32.62 -9.53 11.41
N SER A 189 33.49 -10.54 11.37
CA SER A 189 34.80 -10.43 10.71
C SER A 189 35.09 -11.70 9.90
N ALA A 190 35.84 -11.54 8.81
CA ALA A 190 36.36 -12.65 8.02
C ALA A 190 37.63 -12.21 7.30
N ALA A 191 38.72 -12.96 7.51
CA ALA A 191 39.98 -12.68 6.86
C ALA A 191 39.89 -12.96 5.35
N GLY A 192 40.37 -12.03 4.53
CA GLY A 192 40.44 -12.19 3.08
C GLY A 192 39.09 -12.15 2.34
N VAL A 193 37.99 -11.82 3.01
CA VAL A 193 36.64 -11.77 2.42
C VAL A 193 36.04 -10.38 2.54
N TRP A 194 35.43 -9.88 1.47
CA TRP A 194 34.79 -8.57 1.44
C TRP A 194 33.31 -8.67 1.78
N TRP A 195 32.67 -7.54 2.02
CA TRP A 195 31.21 -7.49 2.00
C TRP A 195 30.77 -6.79 0.72
N SER A 196 29.93 -7.47 -0.05
CA SER A 196 29.40 -6.99 -1.32
C SER A 196 27.89 -7.13 -1.32
N VAL A 197 27.23 -6.18 -1.98
CA VAL A 197 25.79 -6.16 -2.16
C VAL A 197 25.53 -5.79 -3.61
N GLY A 198 24.94 -6.72 -4.37
CA GLY A 198 24.43 -6.43 -5.71
C GLY A 198 23.23 -5.51 -5.62
N GLU A 199 22.24 -5.88 -4.81
CA GLU A 199 20.99 -5.11 -4.70
C GLU A 199 20.46 -5.10 -3.26
N VAL A 200 19.87 -3.98 -2.84
CA VAL A 200 19.11 -3.88 -1.58
C VAL A 200 17.64 -3.62 -1.87
N ASN A 201 16.78 -4.44 -1.26
CA ASN A 201 15.34 -4.28 -1.33
C ASN A 201 14.76 -4.16 0.08
N VAL A 202 13.79 -3.25 0.24
CA VAL A 202 12.98 -3.10 1.46
C VAL A 202 11.57 -3.55 1.13
N PHE A 203 10.97 -4.36 2.00
CA PHE A 203 9.66 -4.96 1.80
C PHE A 203 8.72 -4.61 2.94
N ASN A 204 7.44 -4.54 2.60
CA ASN A 204 6.34 -4.44 3.56
C ASN A 204 5.50 -5.72 3.48
N GLY A 205 6.04 -6.83 4.00
CA GLY A 205 5.39 -8.14 4.09
C GLY A 205 4.29 -8.22 5.15
N ALA A 206 4.24 -7.26 6.08
CA ALA A 206 3.18 -7.18 7.08
C ALA A 206 1.95 -6.49 6.50
N GLY A 207 1.19 -7.29 5.76
CA GLY A 207 -0.24 -7.16 5.62
C GLY A 207 -0.69 -6.22 4.52
N SER A 208 -1.32 -6.80 3.49
CA SER A 208 -2.69 -6.34 3.27
C SER A 208 -3.37 -6.24 4.63
N PHE A 209 -4.04 -5.12 4.89
CA PHE A 209 -4.95 -5.06 6.02
C PHE A 209 -5.79 -6.33 6.06
N ASP A 210 -6.08 -6.83 7.26
CA ASP A 210 -7.09 -7.85 7.43
C ASP A 210 -8.41 -7.30 6.88
N ARG A 211 -8.83 -7.85 5.74
CA ARG A 211 -10.00 -7.40 4.98
C ARG A 211 -11.29 -8.02 5.49
N THR A 212 -11.25 -8.85 6.55
CA THR A 212 -12.44 -9.52 7.10
C THR A 212 -13.55 -8.55 7.51
N GLN A 213 -13.19 -7.33 7.93
CA GLN A 213 -14.15 -6.27 8.27
C GLN A 213 -14.50 -5.35 7.09
N TRP A 214 -13.84 -5.50 5.94
CA TRP A 214 -14.04 -4.64 4.79
C TRP A 214 -15.36 -4.99 4.10
N THR A 215 -16.01 -3.98 3.52
CA THR A 215 -17.10 -4.20 2.57
C THR A 215 -16.78 -3.50 1.27
N ALA A 216 -17.27 -4.04 0.16
CA ALA A 216 -17.04 -3.48 -1.17
C ALA A 216 -18.36 -3.19 -1.87
N SER A 217 -18.42 -2.08 -2.59
CA SER A 217 -19.58 -1.68 -3.40
C SER A 217 -19.13 -1.15 -4.77
N ALA A 218 -19.98 -1.31 -5.77
CA ALA A 218 -19.78 -0.81 -7.13
C ALA A 218 -21.13 -0.74 -7.87
N PRO A 219 -21.27 0.04 -8.95
CA PRO A 219 -22.49 0.11 -9.77
C PRO A 219 -22.85 -1.17 -10.54
N GLY A 220 -22.07 -2.25 -10.40
CA GLY A 220 -22.27 -3.53 -11.08
C GLY A 220 -21.18 -4.54 -10.73
N GLY A 221 -21.34 -5.77 -11.21
CA GLY A 221 -20.42 -6.88 -10.90
C GLY A 221 -20.43 -7.33 -9.44
N THR A 222 -19.55 -8.26 -9.10
CA THR A 222 -19.39 -8.76 -7.73
C THR A 222 -18.30 -7.96 -7.01
N ALA A 223 -18.67 -6.84 -6.38
CA ALA A 223 -17.69 -5.95 -5.73
C ALA A 223 -16.87 -6.65 -4.63
N SER A 224 -17.45 -7.59 -3.89
CA SER A 224 -16.74 -8.35 -2.83
C SER A 224 -15.55 -9.15 -3.34
N ALA A 225 -15.47 -9.43 -4.65
CA ALA A 225 -14.34 -10.14 -5.25
C ALA A 225 -13.03 -9.33 -5.26
N VAL A 226 -13.03 -8.05 -4.86
CA VAL A 226 -11.78 -7.27 -4.70
C VAL A 226 -11.16 -7.42 -3.31
N ILE A 227 -11.86 -8.07 -2.37
CA ILE A 227 -11.45 -8.18 -0.96
C ILE A 227 -11.45 -9.63 -0.42
N ASP A 228 -11.85 -10.61 -1.21
CA ASP A 228 -11.97 -12.02 -0.79
C ASP A 228 -10.63 -12.77 -0.71
N GLY A 229 -9.57 -12.21 -1.29
CA GLY A 229 -8.24 -12.81 -1.32
C GLY A 229 -8.09 -13.98 -2.29
N ASP A 230 -9.08 -14.20 -3.16
CA ASP A 230 -9.05 -15.25 -4.19
C ASP A 230 -8.65 -14.63 -5.55
N LEU A 231 -7.45 -14.94 -6.04
CA LEU A 231 -6.97 -14.48 -7.36
C LEU A 231 -7.74 -15.10 -8.54
N GLY A 232 -8.58 -16.11 -8.30
CA GLY A 232 -9.48 -16.69 -9.29
C GLY A 232 -10.77 -15.90 -9.49
N THR A 233 -11.14 -15.04 -8.54
CA THR A 233 -12.30 -14.15 -8.64
C THR A 233 -11.85 -12.73 -9.02
N ARG A 234 -12.78 -11.93 -9.55
CA ARG A 234 -12.53 -10.51 -9.84
C ARG A 234 -13.80 -9.72 -9.79
N TRP A 235 -13.68 -8.43 -9.49
CA TRP A 235 -14.70 -7.48 -9.88
C TRP A 235 -14.53 -7.10 -11.35
N THR A 236 -15.65 -6.95 -12.05
CA THR A 236 -15.68 -6.46 -13.43
C THR A 236 -16.94 -5.62 -13.63
N THR A 237 -16.83 -4.58 -14.44
CA THR A 237 -17.95 -3.74 -14.84
C THR A 237 -18.91 -4.46 -15.79
N GLY A 238 -18.46 -5.52 -16.46
CA GLY A 238 -19.24 -6.24 -17.49
C GLY A 238 -19.46 -5.43 -18.77
N ALA A 239 -18.81 -4.28 -18.95
CA ALA A 239 -18.94 -3.39 -20.09
C ALA A 239 -17.60 -2.74 -20.45
N GLY A 240 -17.51 -2.13 -21.64
CA GLY A 240 -16.34 -1.35 -22.04
C GLY A 240 -16.03 -0.22 -21.04
N GLN A 241 -14.75 0.12 -20.88
CA GLN A 241 -14.33 1.16 -19.94
C GLN A 241 -14.88 2.53 -20.37
N VAL A 242 -15.54 3.22 -19.45
CA VAL A 242 -16.00 4.61 -19.61
C VAL A 242 -15.66 5.43 -18.36
N PRO A 243 -15.36 6.74 -18.50
CA PRO A 243 -15.10 7.60 -17.34
C PRO A 243 -16.24 7.55 -16.32
N GLY A 244 -15.90 7.46 -15.04
CA GLY A 244 -16.86 7.42 -13.93
C GLY A 244 -17.25 6.02 -13.43
N GLN A 245 -16.72 4.95 -14.02
CA GLN A 245 -16.78 3.62 -13.40
C GLN A 245 -15.94 3.58 -12.12
N TRP A 246 -16.46 2.95 -11.06
CA TRP A 246 -15.81 2.92 -9.75
C TRP A 246 -16.09 1.61 -8.98
N VAL A 247 -15.16 1.29 -8.08
CA VAL A 247 -15.34 0.34 -6.98
C VAL A 247 -14.89 1.04 -5.70
N GLN A 248 -15.63 0.84 -4.61
CA GLN A 248 -15.39 1.47 -3.32
C GLN A 248 -15.16 0.39 -2.27
N LEU A 249 -14.23 0.65 -1.35
CA LEU A 249 -13.99 -0.16 -0.16
C LEU A 249 -14.38 0.66 1.08
N ASP A 250 -15.21 0.09 1.94
CA ASP A 250 -15.34 0.51 3.32
C ASP A 250 -14.36 -0.31 4.14
N LEU A 251 -13.38 0.36 4.76
CA LEU A 251 -12.30 -0.31 5.49
C LEU A 251 -12.73 -0.78 6.89
N GLY A 252 -13.98 -0.52 7.29
CA GLY A 252 -14.55 -0.92 8.59
C GLY A 252 -14.04 -0.12 9.79
N ALA A 253 -12.85 0.47 9.68
CA ALA A 253 -12.24 1.36 10.66
C ALA A 253 -11.46 2.48 9.95
N ARG A 254 -11.13 3.56 10.66
CA ARG A 254 -10.22 4.58 10.16
C ARG A 254 -8.83 3.98 9.99
N MET A 255 -8.41 3.77 8.75
CA MET A 255 -7.10 3.22 8.42
C MET A 255 -6.24 4.29 7.75
N THR A 256 -4.99 4.41 8.18
CA THR A 256 -3.98 5.16 7.44
C THR A 256 -3.41 4.25 6.36
N ILE A 257 -3.62 4.62 5.11
CA ILE A 257 -3.12 3.88 3.95
C ILE A 257 -2.26 4.82 3.10
N ASN A 258 -1.28 4.25 2.40
CA ASN A 258 -0.36 4.99 1.54
C ASN A 258 -0.14 4.28 0.19
N ASN A 259 -0.87 3.18 -0.04
CA ASN A 259 -0.75 2.37 -1.22
C ASN A 259 -2.06 1.61 -1.51
N VAL A 260 -2.40 1.48 -2.79
CA VAL A 260 -3.43 0.59 -3.32
C VAL A 260 -2.80 -0.19 -4.48
N SER A 261 -2.89 -1.52 -4.44
CA SER A 261 -2.52 -2.37 -5.57
C SER A 261 -3.78 -2.96 -6.21
N LEU A 262 -3.90 -2.81 -7.52
CA LEU A 262 -4.95 -3.44 -8.33
C LEU A 262 -4.32 -4.59 -9.11
N ASP A 263 -4.91 -5.78 -9.02
CA ASP A 263 -4.52 -6.93 -9.82
C ASP A 263 -5.69 -7.33 -10.74
N THR A 264 -5.38 -7.57 -12.01
CA THR A 264 -6.33 -7.94 -13.06
C THR A 264 -6.04 -9.30 -13.68
N ASP A 265 -5.08 -10.05 -13.14
CA ASP A 265 -4.79 -11.41 -13.59
C ASP A 265 -5.82 -12.39 -13.02
N ARG A 266 -6.91 -12.60 -13.77
CA ARG A 266 -7.77 -13.77 -13.55
C ARG A 266 -7.02 -15.01 -14.04
N HIS A 267 -6.36 -15.74 -13.14
CA HIS A 267 -5.69 -17.00 -13.48
C HIS A 267 -6.48 -18.21 -12.97
N VAL A 268 -7.57 -18.56 -13.65
CA VAL A 268 -8.22 -19.88 -13.45
C VAL A 268 -7.81 -20.92 -14.49
N ASP A 269 -7.37 -20.52 -15.70
CA ASP A 269 -6.62 -21.36 -16.65
C ASP A 269 -5.90 -20.53 -17.74
N GLU A 270 -5.06 -21.17 -18.56
CA GLU A 270 -4.30 -20.55 -19.67
C GLU A 270 -5.17 -19.96 -20.79
N THR A 271 -6.49 -20.20 -20.80
CA THR A 271 -7.43 -19.83 -21.86
C THR A 271 -8.37 -18.68 -21.49
N SER A 272 -8.38 -18.24 -20.22
CA SER A 272 -9.31 -17.24 -19.70
C SER A 272 -8.62 -16.06 -19.00
N ASN A 273 -7.48 -15.62 -19.54
CA ASN A 273 -6.77 -14.44 -19.07
C ASN A 273 -7.44 -13.15 -19.60
N SER A 274 -7.52 -12.10 -18.77
CA SER A 274 -7.97 -10.77 -19.20
C SER A 274 -6.96 -9.69 -18.80
N PRO A 275 -5.66 -9.87 -19.14
CA PRO A 275 -4.59 -9.03 -18.61
C PRO A 275 -4.62 -7.59 -19.15
N ASN A 276 -5.51 -7.32 -20.10
CA ASN A 276 -5.77 -6.01 -20.69
C ASN A 276 -6.89 -5.24 -19.98
N ASP A 277 -7.54 -5.81 -18.96
CA ASP A 277 -8.69 -5.20 -18.27
C ASP A 277 -8.29 -4.23 -17.13
N TYR A 278 -7.02 -3.84 -17.06
CA TYR A 278 -6.53 -2.78 -16.17
C TYR A 278 -7.11 -1.39 -16.53
N PRO A 279 -7.25 -0.47 -15.56
CA PRO A 279 -7.83 0.85 -15.83
C PRO A 279 -6.95 1.65 -16.80
N ARG A 280 -7.53 2.19 -17.88
CA ARG A 280 -6.79 3.06 -18.83
C ARG A 280 -6.44 4.43 -18.23
N GLY A 281 -7.13 4.82 -17.18
CA GLY A 281 -6.85 5.96 -16.32
C GLY A 281 -7.55 5.75 -14.98
N TYR A 282 -6.95 6.22 -13.89
CA TYR A 282 -7.52 6.10 -12.56
C TYR A 282 -7.36 7.39 -11.75
N THR A 283 -8.25 7.53 -10.76
CA THR A 283 -8.04 8.38 -9.59
C THR A 283 -8.29 7.52 -8.36
N VAL A 284 -7.51 7.73 -7.31
CA VAL A 284 -7.76 7.14 -5.98
C VAL A 284 -8.20 8.26 -5.06
N GLN A 285 -9.30 8.03 -4.37
CA GLN A 285 -9.86 8.98 -3.42
C GLN A 285 -10.06 8.30 -2.07
N LEU A 286 -9.85 9.06 -1.00
CA LEU A 286 -10.18 8.66 0.37
C LEU A 286 -11.26 9.59 0.89
N SER A 287 -12.16 9.03 1.69
CA SER A 287 -13.17 9.78 2.44
C SER A 287 -13.08 9.34 3.89
N ASP A 288 -13.35 10.22 4.85
CA ASP A 288 -13.58 9.84 6.26
C ASP A 288 -15.09 9.62 6.54
N ASP A 289 -15.99 10.05 5.65
CA ASP A 289 -17.43 10.08 5.88
C ASP A 289 -18.30 9.36 4.83
N GLY A 290 -17.69 8.84 3.76
CA GLY A 290 -18.37 8.20 2.64
C GLY A 290 -19.06 9.16 1.65
N SER A 291 -19.00 10.47 1.89
CA SER A 291 -19.70 11.51 1.11
C SER A 291 -18.76 12.58 0.55
N ALA A 292 -17.77 13.02 1.32
CA ALA A 292 -16.72 13.95 0.93
C ALA A 292 -15.44 13.16 0.61
N TRP A 293 -15.02 13.22 -0.64
CA TRP A 293 -13.89 12.44 -1.15
C TRP A 293 -12.73 13.34 -1.53
N THR A 294 -11.52 13.00 -1.07
CA THR A 294 -10.27 13.70 -1.39
C THR A 294 -9.43 12.82 -2.28
N GLN A 295 -9.05 13.33 -3.45
CA GLN A 295 -8.13 12.62 -4.34
C GLN A 295 -6.72 12.58 -3.74
N VAL A 296 -6.16 11.37 -3.65
CA VAL A 296 -4.81 11.12 -3.12
C VAL A 296 -3.84 10.63 -4.20
N ALA A 297 -4.35 10.07 -5.30
CA ALA A 297 -3.54 9.68 -6.46
C ALA A 297 -4.33 9.78 -7.77
N ALA A 298 -3.63 9.88 -8.88
CA ALA A 298 -4.16 9.73 -10.23
C ALA A 298 -3.08 9.22 -11.18
N GLY A 299 -3.46 8.52 -12.24
CA GLY A 299 -2.49 7.97 -13.18
C GLY A 299 -3.14 7.10 -14.24
N ALA A 300 -2.32 6.31 -14.93
CA ALA A 300 -2.75 5.27 -15.85
C ALA A 300 -2.41 3.90 -15.26
N GLY A 301 -3.31 2.93 -15.41
CA GLY A 301 -3.05 1.56 -15.00
C GLY A 301 -1.94 0.93 -15.81
N THR A 302 -1.25 -0.02 -15.20
CA THR A 302 -0.22 -0.84 -15.82
C THR A 302 -0.76 -2.25 -16.07
N TYR A 303 -0.21 -2.90 -17.09
CA TYR A 303 -0.59 -4.25 -17.51
C TYR A 303 -0.53 -5.24 -16.34
N LYS A 304 -1.57 -6.08 -16.20
CA LYS A 304 -1.79 -7.05 -15.10
C LYS A 304 -1.95 -6.46 -13.70
N ALA A 305 -0.95 -5.76 -13.20
CA ALA A 305 -0.99 -5.15 -11.87
C ALA A 305 -0.74 -3.65 -11.97
N THR A 306 -1.47 -2.86 -11.19
CA THR A 306 -1.29 -1.42 -11.04
C THR A 306 -1.03 -1.10 -9.58
N ASN A 307 0.21 -0.77 -9.26
CA ASN A 307 0.59 -0.31 -7.93
C ASN A 307 0.45 1.22 -7.84
N ILE A 308 -0.30 1.71 -6.84
CA ILE A 308 -0.65 3.12 -6.70
C ILE A 308 -0.20 3.60 -5.33
N SER A 309 0.94 4.30 -5.28
CA SER A 309 1.48 4.89 -4.06
C SER A 309 1.07 6.35 -3.91
N PHE A 310 0.83 6.78 -2.67
CA PHE A 310 0.48 8.16 -2.33
C PHE A 310 0.90 8.50 -0.89
N PRO A 311 1.04 9.79 -0.53
CA PRO A 311 1.32 10.16 0.85
C PRO A 311 0.31 9.54 1.82
N ALA A 312 0.78 9.07 2.97
CA ALA A 312 -0.07 8.40 3.95
C ALA A 312 -1.27 9.29 4.35
N ALA A 313 -2.48 8.79 4.13
CA ALA A 313 -3.73 9.49 4.38
C ALA A 313 -4.77 8.53 4.97
N SER A 314 -5.70 9.05 5.76
CA SER A 314 -6.75 8.24 6.39
C SER A 314 -8.01 8.17 5.54
N GLY A 315 -8.69 7.02 5.53
CA GLY A 315 -10.05 6.88 5.03
C GLY A 315 -10.94 6.03 5.95
N ARG A 316 -12.25 6.33 5.96
CA ARG A 316 -13.37 5.65 6.62
C ARG A 316 -14.72 5.99 5.95
N ASN A 317 -15.73 5.14 6.15
CA ASN A 317 -17.15 5.47 5.97
C ASN A 317 -17.83 5.85 7.31
N ALA A 318 -18.06 7.14 7.58
CA ALA A 318 -18.77 7.61 8.78
C ALA A 318 -20.29 7.37 8.78
N ALA A 319 -20.88 6.82 7.70
CA ALA A 319 -22.29 6.44 7.71
C ALA A 319 -22.59 5.23 8.62
N THR A 320 -21.55 4.51 9.04
CA THR A 320 -21.67 3.37 9.96
C THR A 320 -21.62 3.86 11.41
N ARG A 321 -22.73 3.65 12.15
CA ARG A 321 -22.83 3.92 13.59
C ARG A 321 -23.31 2.69 14.34
N TRP A 322 -22.83 2.51 15.56
CA TRP A 322 -23.47 1.61 16.51
C TRP A 322 -24.53 2.36 17.32
N ASN A 323 -25.61 1.69 17.71
CA ASN A 323 -26.56 2.22 18.69
C ASN A 323 -27.19 1.10 19.51
N THR A 324 -27.75 1.46 20.67
CA THR A 324 -28.41 0.51 21.59
C THR A 324 -29.71 -0.08 21.06
N GLY A 325 -30.32 0.47 20.01
CA GLY A 325 -31.63 0.05 19.49
C GLY A 325 -32.80 0.29 20.45
N ALA A 326 -32.56 0.90 21.61
CA ALA A 326 -33.51 1.10 22.69
C ALA A 326 -33.09 2.29 23.56
N ALA A 327 -34.01 2.75 24.40
CA ALA A 327 -33.78 3.78 25.41
C ALA A 327 -32.55 3.44 26.30
N GLN A 328 -31.84 4.48 26.71
CA GLN A 328 -30.67 4.34 27.57
C GLN A 328 -31.05 3.79 28.95
N THR A 329 -30.42 2.68 29.34
CA THR A 329 -30.50 2.10 30.68
C THR A 329 -29.11 1.89 31.28
N PRO A 330 -28.90 2.16 32.58
CA PRO A 330 -27.58 2.02 33.19
C PRO A 330 -27.05 0.60 33.01
N GLY A 331 -25.80 0.49 32.54
CA GLY A 331 -25.13 -0.79 32.32
C GLY A 331 -25.07 -1.23 30.86
N GLN A 332 -25.75 -0.54 29.93
CA GLN A 332 -25.51 -0.75 28.50
C GLN A 332 -24.05 -0.45 28.15
N TRP A 333 -23.41 -1.29 27.35
CA TRP A 333 -21.98 -1.19 27.07
C TRP A 333 -21.63 -1.42 25.60
N TYR A 334 -20.49 -0.86 25.20
CA TYR A 334 -19.85 -1.06 23.91
C TYR A 334 -18.39 -1.47 24.16
N GLN A 335 -17.92 -2.51 23.45
CA GLN A 335 -16.58 -3.07 23.64
C GLN A 335 -15.82 -3.11 22.32
N ILE A 336 -14.51 -2.85 22.41
CA ILE A 336 -13.56 -2.90 21.31
C ILE A 336 -12.44 -3.87 21.69
N ASP A 337 -12.14 -4.84 20.83
CA ASP A 337 -10.91 -5.65 20.88
C ASP A 337 -9.90 -5.04 19.89
N LEU A 338 -8.72 -4.67 20.37
CA LEU A 338 -7.62 -4.09 19.59
C LEU A 338 -6.80 -5.16 18.86
N GLY A 339 -7.11 -6.44 19.05
CA GLY A 339 -6.40 -7.61 18.53
C GLY A 339 -5.11 -7.92 19.29
N THR A 340 -4.31 -6.89 19.59
CA THR A 340 -3.08 -6.99 20.37
C THR A 340 -3.05 -5.96 21.51
N PRO A 341 -2.34 -6.24 22.62
CA PRO A 341 -2.16 -5.26 23.69
C PRO A 341 -1.46 -4.00 23.20
N ARG A 342 -2.03 -2.83 23.50
CA ARG A 342 -1.49 -1.49 23.16
C ARG A 342 -1.53 -0.59 24.38
N THR A 343 -0.64 0.40 24.44
CA THR A 343 -0.72 1.45 25.46
C THR A 343 -1.83 2.43 25.10
N ILE A 344 -2.71 2.72 26.07
CA ILE A 344 -3.83 3.66 25.94
C ILE A 344 -3.66 4.77 26.98
N ALA A 345 -3.59 6.02 26.53
CA ALA A 345 -3.50 7.23 27.35
C ALA A 345 -4.76 8.11 27.22
N GLN A 346 -5.46 8.04 26.09
CA GLN A 346 -6.71 8.76 25.87
C GLN A 346 -7.66 7.96 24.99
N VAL A 347 -8.95 8.01 25.31
CA VAL A 347 -10.03 7.48 24.48
C VAL A 347 -11.00 8.61 24.16
N THR A 348 -11.24 8.86 22.90
CA THR A 348 -12.26 9.81 22.44
C THR A 348 -13.47 9.03 21.95
N VAL A 349 -14.63 9.36 22.49
CA VAL A 349 -15.92 8.78 22.04
C VAL A 349 -16.73 9.89 21.39
N GLN A 350 -17.27 9.61 20.21
CA GLN A 350 -18.07 10.53 19.43
C GLN A 350 -19.47 9.96 19.17
N THR A 351 -20.45 10.85 19.22
CA THR A 351 -21.83 10.59 18.84
C THR A 351 -22.09 11.24 17.47
N PRO A 352 -22.85 10.59 16.57
CA PRO A 352 -23.12 11.13 15.24
C PRO A 352 -23.67 12.56 15.28
N ALA A 353 -23.16 13.44 14.43
CA ALA A 353 -23.64 14.83 14.33
C ALA A 353 -25.14 14.93 13.99
N THR A 354 -25.70 13.92 13.32
CA THR A 354 -27.12 13.81 12.97
C THR A 354 -27.99 13.24 14.10
N ALA A 355 -27.39 12.78 15.19
CA ALA A 355 -28.05 12.21 16.37
C ALA A 355 -27.44 12.79 17.66
N ASP A 356 -27.36 14.11 17.71
CA ASP A 356 -26.65 14.90 18.73
C ASP A 356 -27.17 14.73 20.18
N GLN A 357 -28.32 14.09 20.39
CA GLN A 357 -28.85 13.73 21.71
C GLN A 357 -28.55 12.30 22.16
N ASP A 358 -28.00 11.46 21.28
CA ASP A 358 -27.75 10.04 21.54
C ASP A 358 -26.42 9.78 22.26
N TYR A 359 -25.88 10.77 22.95
CA TYR A 359 -24.67 10.61 23.75
C TYR A 359 -24.97 9.95 25.10
N PRO A 360 -23.99 9.29 25.75
CA PRO A 360 -24.22 8.62 27.03
C PRO A 360 -24.54 9.65 28.13
N ARG A 361 -25.52 9.38 29.00
CA ARG A 361 -25.87 10.25 30.14
C ARG A 361 -24.88 10.21 31.31
N GLY A 362 -23.99 9.23 31.28
CA GLY A 362 -22.87 9.05 32.18
C GLY A 362 -22.05 7.89 31.63
N PHE A 363 -20.78 7.79 31.99
CA PHE A 363 -19.92 6.74 31.48
C PHE A 363 -18.98 6.16 32.54
N ARG A 364 -18.64 4.90 32.33
CA ARG A 364 -17.49 4.21 32.92
C ARG A 364 -16.66 3.63 31.79
N LEU A 365 -15.38 3.98 31.74
CA LEU A 365 -14.40 3.45 30.80
C LEU A 365 -13.59 2.38 31.53
N GLU A 366 -13.56 1.18 30.97
CA GLU A 366 -12.87 0.01 31.52
C GLU A 366 -11.87 -0.53 30.50
N LEU A 367 -10.71 -0.97 31.00
CA LEU A 367 -9.62 -1.52 30.21
C LEU A 367 -9.27 -2.93 30.69
N SER A 368 -8.88 -3.78 29.74
CA SER A 368 -8.53 -5.18 30.01
C SER A 368 -7.47 -5.68 29.04
N THR A 369 -6.60 -6.57 29.50
CA THR A 369 -5.63 -7.28 28.65
C THR A 369 -6.17 -8.62 28.13
N ASP A 370 -7.18 -9.20 28.79
CA ASP A 370 -7.66 -10.58 28.57
C ASP A 370 -9.15 -10.67 28.17
N GLY A 371 -9.91 -9.59 28.30
CA GLY A 371 -11.34 -9.51 28.00
C GLY A 371 -12.24 -10.06 29.13
N GLY A 372 -11.65 -10.69 30.15
CA GLY A 372 -12.36 -11.26 31.30
C GLY A 372 -12.24 -10.37 32.55
N THR A 373 -11.04 -9.89 32.83
CA THR A 373 -10.71 -9.06 34.00
C THR A 373 -10.65 -7.60 33.59
N TRP A 374 -11.45 -6.75 34.25
CA TRP A 374 -11.63 -5.35 33.84
C TRP A 374 -11.21 -4.40 34.95
N THR A 375 -10.47 -3.36 34.55
CA THR A 375 -10.04 -2.28 35.44
C THR A 375 -10.76 -1.00 35.04
N THR A 376 -11.39 -0.31 35.98
CA THR A 376 -12.00 1.01 35.70
C THR A 376 -10.89 2.04 35.52
N ALA A 377 -10.78 2.59 34.31
CA ALA A 377 -9.77 3.58 33.94
C ALA A 377 -10.28 5.01 34.09
N ALA A 378 -11.58 5.24 33.87
CA ALA A 378 -12.22 6.53 34.11
C ALA A 378 -13.73 6.40 34.34
N THR A 379 -14.32 7.40 35.00
CA THR A 379 -15.77 7.56 35.13
C THR A 379 -16.12 9.02 34.92
N GLY A 380 -17.33 9.32 34.43
CA GLY A 380 -17.76 10.70 34.33
C GLY A 380 -19.24 10.87 34.00
N ILE A 381 -19.66 12.14 34.04
CA ILE A 381 -20.99 12.57 33.62
C ILE A 381 -21.15 12.47 32.10
N GLY A 382 -22.39 12.52 31.63
CA GLY A 382 -22.69 12.59 30.20
C GLY A 382 -22.03 13.78 29.51
N PHE A 383 -21.79 13.63 28.23
CA PHE A 383 -21.07 14.59 27.41
C PHE A 383 -21.69 14.63 26.03
N GLY A 384 -21.76 15.79 25.37
CA GLY A 384 -22.40 15.93 24.06
C GLY A 384 -21.66 15.22 22.92
N TRP A 385 -21.58 15.87 21.76
CA TRP A 385 -21.13 15.25 20.50
C TRP A 385 -19.78 14.49 20.56
N LYS A 386 -18.80 14.96 21.35
CA LYS A 386 -17.46 14.36 21.43
C LYS A 386 -16.80 14.66 22.76
N ARG A 387 -16.11 13.67 23.35
CA ARG A 387 -15.29 13.88 24.55
C ARG A 387 -14.00 13.09 24.52
N PRO A 388 -12.82 13.75 24.67
CA PRO A 388 -11.59 13.08 25.04
C PRO A 388 -11.66 12.67 26.53
N ILE A 389 -11.38 11.40 26.80
CA ILE A 389 -11.32 10.80 28.13
C ILE A 389 -9.86 10.42 28.36
N ALA A 390 -9.13 11.26 29.08
CA ALA A 390 -7.76 10.97 29.49
C ALA A 390 -7.77 9.88 30.57
N VAL A 391 -6.83 8.94 30.46
CA VAL A 391 -6.57 7.89 31.45
C VAL A 391 -5.09 7.88 31.81
N THR A 392 -4.72 7.34 32.97
CA THR A 392 -3.32 7.00 33.23
C THR A 392 -2.86 5.99 32.17
N PRO A 393 -1.72 6.22 31.47
CA PRO A 393 -1.32 5.37 30.36
C PRO A 393 -1.14 3.94 30.84
N GLN A 394 -1.86 3.01 30.23
CA GLN A 394 -1.83 1.60 30.61
C GLN A 394 -1.99 0.70 29.40
N THR A 395 -1.41 -0.50 29.48
CA THR A 395 -1.52 -1.50 28.42
C THR A 395 -2.89 -2.19 28.49
N ALA A 396 -3.60 -2.22 27.37
CA ALA A 396 -4.89 -2.90 27.23
C ALA A 396 -5.03 -3.50 25.82
N ARG A 397 -5.73 -4.63 25.72
CA ARG A 397 -6.19 -5.20 24.44
C ARG A 397 -7.68 -4.91 24.22
N PHE A 398 -8.46 -4.88 25.29
CA PHE A 398 -9.89 -4.63 25.24
C PHE A 398 -10.23 -3.32 25.94
N VAL A 399 -11.14 -2.57 25.34
CA VAL A 399 -11.68 -1.32 25.88
C VAL A 399 -13.19 -1.43 25.92
N ARG A 400 -13.80 -1.14 27.07
CA ARG A 400 -15.25 -1.13 27.25
C ARG A 400 -15.70 0.22 27.76
N ILE A 401 -16.69 0.80 27.08
CA ILE A 401 -17.41 1.98 27.56
C ILE A 401 -18.77 1.49 28.02
N THR A 402 -19.13 1.79 29.26
CA THR A 402 -20.45 1.50 29.82
C THR A 402 -21.17 2.81 30.07
N GLN A 403 -22.34 2.98 29.47
CA GLN A 403 -23.24 4.08 29.77
C GLN A 403 -23.89 3.83 31.15
N THR A 404 -24.00 4.88 31.97
CA THR A 404 -24.40 4.74 33.39
C THR A 404 -25.66 5.52 33.79
N GLY A 405 -26.35 6.17 32.85
CA GLY A 405 -27.54 6.96 33.15
C GLY A 405 -28.83 6.40 32.53
N THR A 406 -29.92 7.16 32.62
CA THR A 406 -31.22 6.78 32.05
C THR A 406 -31.70 7.89 31.13
N ALA A 407 -32.17 7.55 29.93
CA ALA A 407 -32.75 8.51 28.99
C ALA A 407 -33.65 7.82 27.96
N VAL A 408 -34.64 8.54 27.42
CA VAL A 408 -35.51 8.05 26.35
C VAL A 408 -34.79 7.97 25.00
N GLN A 409 -33.76 8.80 24.82
CA GLN A 409 -32.87 8.74 23.66
C GLN A 409 -32.10 7.43 23.63
N TRP A 410 -31.65 7.04 22.45
CA TRP A 410 -30.75 5.90 22.31
C TRP A 410 -29.35 6.32 22.72
N TRP A 411 -28.43 5.37 22.85
CA TRP A 411 -27.01 5.68 22.90
C TRP A 411 -26.38 5.24 21.59
N SER A 412 -25.77 6.19 20.89
CA SER A 412 -25.17 6.02 19.56
C SER A 412 -23.70 6.44 19.60
N ILE A 413 -22.87 5.67 18.88
CA ILE A 413 -21.45 5.93 18.69
C ILE A 413 -21.15 5.85 17.20
N ASP A 414 -20.59 6.91 16.62
CA ASP A 414 -20.05 6.88 15.26
C ASP A 414 -18.54 6.65 15.23
N GLU A 415 -17.80 7.12 16.25
CA GLU A 415 -16.34 6.99 16.29
C GLU A 415 -15.83 6.75 17.72
N VAL A 416 -14.83 5.87 17.84
CA VAL A 416 -13.96 5.77 19.02
C VAL A 416 -12.51 5.87 18.56
N THR A 417 -11.79 6.90 19.02
CA THR A 417 -10.37 7.08 18.72
C THR A 417 -9.54 6.84 19.98
N MET A 418 -8.44 6.11 19.88
CA MET A 418 -7.55 5.85 21.01
C MET A 418 -6.15 6.35 20.73
N TYR A 419 -5.52 6.95 21.74
CA TYR A 419 -4.19 7.52 21.65
C TYR A 419 -3.28 6.86 22.67
N SER A 420 -2.03 6.59 22.30
CA SER A 420 -1.00 6.03 23.19
C SER A 420 -0.30 7.09 24.04
N SER A 421 -0.53 8.36 23.73
CA SER A 421 -0.06 9.55 24.45
C SER A 421 -1.13 10.65 24.41
N TYR A 422 -0.96 11.69 25.23
CA TYR A 422 -1.94 12.77 25.38
C TYR A 422 -1.94 13.78 24.23
#